data_AF-A0A2S7SQS2-F1
#
_entry.id   AF-A0A2S7SQS2-F1
#
_cell.length_a   1.000
_cell.length_b   1.000
_cell.length_c   1.000
_cell.angle_alpha   90.00
_cell.angle_beta   90.00
_cell.angle_gamma   90.00
#
_symmetry.space_group_name_H-M   'P 1'
#
loop_
_entity.id
_entity.type
_entity.pdbx_description
1 polymer ?
#
loop_
_entity_poly.entity_id
_entity_poly.type
_entity_poly.pdbx_seq_one_letter_code
_entity_poly.pdbx_strand_id
1 'polypeptide(L)'
;MPVGALKSSIMDNRLYISYFLHKESAVTQKRTIYISITIAGKRERVNTGGSVRDVHWDAAKCRIKNQDEDAFTNNKLLAALNTKVTEIYTDSLKQNLPVSAKMIRDKLRSPGETSEYLLRLIQLHNDYVKRKVGIEVSKATYTKYCTLQLKVKAFIRKEYKSNDIALDQLNKGFLMGFELYLKADEHIGHNTAIKYIQFLKRVINYGIGMEWLKYHPFKAFKCSLHQVVRECLTQEEIDAIRYRLLNVTSAYRFALPCHLLKG
;
A
#
# COMPACT_ATOMS: atom_id res chain seq x y z
N MET A 1 15.88 -27.17 -42.91
CA MET A 1 15.46 -26.39 -41.72
C MET A 1 16.69 -25.76 -41.09
N PRO A 2 16.79 -24.43 -40.96
CA PRO A 2 17.77 -23.84 -40.07
C PRO A 2 17.11 -23.43 -38.75
N VAL A 3 17.63 -24.01 -37.68
CA VAL A 3 17.42 -23.62 -36.29
C VAL A 3 18.08 -22.25 -36.11
N GLY A 4 17.33 -21.23 -35.68
CA GLY A 4 17.81 -19.85 -35.64
C GLY A 4 17.15 -19.01 -34.56
N ALA A 5 17.78 -19.01 -33.38
CA ALA A 5 17.71 -18.00 -32.32
C ALA A 5 16.34 -17.71 -31.69
N LEU A 6 16.07 -18.41 -30.57
CA LEU A 6 15.36 -17.81 -29.44
C LEU A 6 16.10 -16.52 -29.06
N LYS A 7 15.57 -15.35 -29.46
CA LYS A 7 15.92 -14.08 -28.84
C LYS A 7 15.54 -14.20 -27.36
N SER A 8 16.51 -14.56 -26.53
CA SER A 8 16.38 -14.36 -25.09
C SER A 8 16.18 -12.86 -24.89
N SER A 9 14.95 -12.47 -24.58
CA SER A 9 14.63 -11.11 -24.14
C SER A 9 15.24 -10.92 -22.74
N ILE A 10 16.56 -10.75 -22.70
CA ILE A 10 17.26 -10.24 -21.52
C ILE A 10 16.80 -8.79 -21.41
N MET A 11 15.82 -8.52 -20.54
CA MET A 11 15.49 -7.15 -20.19
C MET A 11 16.76 -6.51 -19.65
N ASP A 12 17.33 -5.57 -20.41
CA ASP A 12 18.59 -4.91 -20.08
C ASP A 12 18.35 -4.00 -18.86
N ASN A 13 18.55 -4.56 -17.66
CA ASN A 13 18.25 -3.89 -16.40
C ASN A 13 19.41 -2.98 -15.96
N ARG A 14 20.23 -2.50 -16.89
CA ARG A 14 21.40 -1.65 -16.62
C ARG A 14 20.96 -0.31 -16.03
N LEU A 15 21.65 0.08 -14.96
CA LEU A 15 21.52 1.37 -14.31
C LEU A 15 22.34 2.43 -15.07
N TYR A 16 21.68 3.49 -15.51
CA TYR A 16 22.33 4.69 -16.06
C TYR A 16 22.04 5.90 -15.17
N ILE A 17 23.09 6.61 -14.78
CA ILE A 17 23.03 7.81 -13.95
C ILE A 17 23.63 8.98 -14.72
N SER A 18 22.92 10.10 -14.77
CA SER A 18 23.43 11.33 -15.39
C SER A 18 22.98 12.56 -14.61
N TYR A 19 23.73 13.65 -14.70
CA TYR A 19 23.38 14.93 -14.09
C TYR A 19 23.11 15.98 -15.15
N PHE A 20 22.17 16.88 -14.89
CA PHE A 20 21.84 17.97 -15.81
C PHE A 20 21.25 19.16 -15.06
N LEU A 21 21.29 20.33 -15.68
CA LEU A 21 20.67 21.55 -15.16
C LEU A 21 19.19 21.58 -15.53
N HIS A 22 18.32 21.81 -14.56
CA HIS A 22 16.89 22.00 -14.84
C HIS A 22 16.65 23.40 -15.42
N LYS A 23 15.74 23.48 -16.40
CA LYS A 23 15.33 24.75 -17.00
C LYS A 23 14.27 25.39 -16.10
N GLU A 24 14.72 26.13 -15.09
CA GLU A 24 14.01 27.22 -14.40
C GLU A 24 14.72 27.58 -13.08
N SER A 25 15.03 28.87 -12.93
CA SER A 25 14.88 29.68 -11.70
C SER A 25 15.32 31.10 -12.06
N ALA A 26 14.36 31.98 -12.36
CA ALA A 26 14.59 33.38 -12.73
C ALA A 26 14.95 34.28 -11.53
N VAL A 27 15.15 33.69 -10.34
CA VAL A 27 15.31 34.42 -9.07
C VAL A 27 16.78 34.44 -8.60
N THR A 28 17.59 33.48 -9.02
CA THR A 28 19.03 33.39 -8.73
C THR A 28 19.78 33.06 -10.01
N GLN A 29 20.94 33.70 -10.24
CA GLN A 29 21.79 33.45 -11.41
C GLN A 29 22.35 31.99 -11.48
N LYS A 30 21.95 31.12 -10.55
CA LYS A 30 22.34 29.70 -10.42
C LYS A 30 21.16 28.80 -10.79
N ARG A 31 21.43 27.73 -11.54
CA ARG A 31 20.46 26.69 -11.89
C ARG A 31 20.63 25.46 -11.01
N THR A 32 19.51 24.83 -10.66
CA THR A 32 19.49 23.61 -9.86
C THR A 32 19.94 22.39 -10.66
N ILE A 33 20.76 21.56 -10.04
CA ILE A 33 21.28 20.32 -10.60
C ILE A 33 20.31 19.19 -10.28
N TYR A 34 19.95 18.41 -11.29
CA TYR A 34 19.11 17.23 -11.15
C TYR A 34 19.90 15.98 -11.51
N ILE A 35 19.60 14.89 -10.81
CA ILE A 35 20.05 13.53 -11.15
C ILE A 35 18.96 12.83 -11.95
N SER A 36 19.34 12.17 -13.02
CA SER A 36 18.49 11.32 -13.86
C SER A 36 18.90 9.87 -13.67
N ILE A 37 17.96 9.03 -13.27
CA ILE A 37 18.15 7.60 -13.02
C ILE A 37 17.34 6.86 -14.08
N THR A 38 18.01 6.05 -14.91
CA THR A 38 17.35 5.26 -15.96
C THR A 38 17.62 3.78 -15.76
N ILE A 39 16.57 2.97 -15.73
CA ILE A 39 16.63 1.50 -15.64
C ILE A 39 15.59 0.92 -16.61
N ALA A 40 15.98 -0.05 -17.43
CA ALA A 40 15.11 -0.73 -18.40
C ALA A 40 14.28 0.27 -19.25
N GLY A 41 14.91 1.34 -19.72
CA GLY A 41 14.29 2.39 -20.54
C GLY A 41 13.38 3.38 -19.79
N LYS A 42 13.08 3.16 -18.50
CA LYS A 42 12.28 4.09 -17.68
C LYS A 42 13.18 5.05 -16.92
N ARG A 43 12.92 6.35 -17.06
CA ARG A 43 13.73 7.43 -16.49
C ARG A 43 12.99 8.20 -15.41
N GLU A 44 13.68 8.46 -14.31
CA GLU A 44 13.20 9.27 -13.19
C GLU A 44 14.19 10.38 -12.86
N ARG A 45 13.67 11.51 -12.35
CA ARG A 45 14.46 12.71 -12.06
C ARG A 45 14.33 13.10 -10.60
N VAL A 46 15.45 13.46 -9.98
CA VAL A 46 15.50 13.92 -8.58
C VAL A 46 16.28 15.21 -8.49
N ASN A 47 15.76 16.17 -7.74
CA ASN A 47 16.49 17.38 -7.40
C ASN A 47 17.63 16.98 -6.44
N THR A 48 18.86 17.40 -6.73
CA THR A 48 20.03 17.09 -5.88
C THR A 48 20.17 18.03 -4.68
N GLY A 49 19.49 19.17 -4.69
CA GLY A 49 19.67 20.28 -3.74
C GLY A 49 20.85 21.20 -4.09
N GLY A 50 21.71 20.81 -5.04
CA GLY A 50 22.84 21.62 -5.52
C GLY A 50 22.42 22.62 -6.60
N SER A 51 23.13 23.73 -6.70
CA SER A 51 22.94 24.72 -7.77
C SER A 51 24.26 25.31 -8.24
N VAL A 52 24.31 25.70 -9.52
CA VAL A 52 25.52 26.24 -10.16
C VAL A 52 25.16 27.20 -11.28
N ARG A 53 26.04 28.16 -11.58
CA ARG A 53 25.93 29.00 -12.78
C ARG A 53 26.22 28.18 -14.04
N ASP A 54 25.50 28.46 -15.13
CA ASP A 54 25.66 27.73 -16.40
C ASP A 54 27.11 27.70 -16.90
N VAL A 55 27.83 28.82 -16.75
CA VAL A 55 29.23 28.96 -17.20
C VAL A 55 30.18 27.97 -16.52
N HIS A 56 29.84 27.57 -15.29
CA HIS A 56 30.63 26.69 -14.44
C HIS A 56 30.17 25.22 -14.51
N TRP A 57 29.16 24.90 -15.32
CA TRP A 57 28.74 23.53 -15.54
C TRP A 57 29.48 22.90 -16.72
N ASP A 58 30.00 21.69 -16.53
CA ASP A 58 30.52 20.84 -17.60
C ASP A 58 29.51 19.73 -17.91
N ALA A 59 28.77 19.91 -19.00
CA ALA A 59 27.72 18.97 -19.41
C ALA A 59 28.29 17.62 -19.89
N ALA A 60 29.49 17.59 -20.45
CA ALA A 60 30.11 16.36 -20.93
C ALA A 60 30.58 15.50 -19.75
N LYS A 61 31.16 16.14 -18.72
CA LYS A 61 31.64 15.46 -17.51
C LYS A 61 30.59 15.35 -16.40
N CYS A 62 29.41 15.95 -16.59
CA CYS A 62 28.34 16.01 -15.58
C CYS A 62 28.83 16.54 -14.22
N ARG A 63 29.68 17.57 -14.23
CA ARG A 63 30.37 18.10 -13.04
C ARG A 63 30.50 19.62 -13.09
N ILE A 64 30.75 20.21 -11.93
CA ILE A 64 31.02 21.65 -11.81
C ILE A 64 32.52 21.90 -11.98
N LYS A 65 32.87 22.92 -12.76
CA LYS A 65 34.24 23.40 -12.96
C LYS A 65 34.79 24.02 -11.68
N ASN A 66 36.09 23.87 -11.43
CA ASN A 66 36.77 24.35 -10.22
C ASN A 66 36.78 25.89 -10.04
N GLN A 67 36.23 26.64 -10.99
CA GLN A 67 36.16 28.11 -10.97
C GLN A 67 34.99 28.64 -10.11
N ASP A 68 34.07 27.78 -9.67
CA ASP A 68 32.99 28.14 -8.77
C ASP A 68 33.38 27.88 -7.31
N GLU A 69 33.04 28.80 -6.41
CA GLU A 69 33.36 28.69 -4.98
C GLU A 69 32.70 27.47 -4.33
N ASP A 70 31.50 27.09 -4.80
CA ASP A 70 30.77 25.92 -4.30
C ASP A 70 31.15 24.63 -5.05
N ALA A 71 32.09 24.67 -6.00
CA ALA A 71 32.41 23.54 -6.88
C ALA A 71 32.80 22.28 -6.10
N PHE A 72 33.64 22.42 -5.07
CA PHE A 72 34.08 21.29 -4.25
C PHE A 72 32.92 20.66 -3.49
N THR A 73 32.14 21.48 -2.77
CA THR A 73 31.00 21.04 -1.95
C THR A 73 29.93 20.36 -2.81
N ASN A 74 29.53 21.01 -3.92
CA ASN A 74 28.54 20.45 -4.81
C ASN A 74 29.04 19.18 -5.52
N ASN A 75 30.28 19.15 -6.02
CA ASN A 75 30.82 17.93 -6.66
C ASN A 75 30.93 16.77 -5.65
N LYS A 76 31.26 17.03 -4.38
CA LYS A 76 31.24 16.04 -3.31
C LYS A 76 29.84 15.50 -3.06
N LEU A 77 28.83 16.38 -3.04
CA LEU A 77 27.42 16.01 -2.94
C LEU A 77 26.98 15.13 -4.13
N LEU A 78 27.32 15.50 -5.36
CA LEU A 78 26.99 14.71 -6.55
C LEU A 78 27.67 13.33 -6.52
N ALA A 79 28.92 13.26 -6.05
CA ALA A 79 29.61 11.98 -5.87
C ALA A 79 28.90 11.10 -4.82
N ALA A 80 28.50 11.67 -3.67
CA ALA A 80 27.78 10.95 -2.63
C ALA A 80 26.41 10.43 -3.11
N LEU A 81 25.67 11.24 -3.88
CA LEU A 81 24.40 10.80 -4.49
C LEU A 81 24.61 9.64 -5.48
N ASN A 82 25.70 9.69 -6.26
CA ASN A 82 26.03 8.61 -7.19
C ASN A 82 26.30 7.28 -6.45
N THR A 83 27.12 7.34 -5.40
CA THR A 83 27.40 6.19 -4.54
C THR A 83 26.11 5.62 -3.96
N LYS A 84 25.26 6.47 -3.38
CA LYS A 84 24.01 6.04 -2.77
C LYS A 84 23.01 5.41 -3.74
N VAL A 85 22.87 5.97 -4.95
CA VAL A 85 22.03 5.37 -6.01
C VAL A 85 22.56 3.99 -6.39
N THR A 86 23.89 3.86 -6.50
CA THR A 86 24.55 2.60 -6.82
C THR A 86 24.35 1.57 -5.71
N GLU A 87 24.51 1.96 -4.44
CA GLU A 87 24.24 1.11 -3.28
C GLU A 87 22.80 0.56 -3.29
N ILE A 88 21.80 1.45 -3.41
CA ILE A 88 20.38 1.08 -3.48
C ILE A 88 20.13 0.05 -4.59
N TYR A 89 20.73 0.25 -5.76
CA TYR A 89 20.63 -0.66 -6.89
C TYR A 89 21.26 -2.02 -6.57
N THR A 90 22.50 -2.03 -6.07
CA THR A 90 23.22 -3.27 -5.76
C THR A 90 22.56 -4.07 -4.63
N ASP A 91 22.04 -3.42 -3.60
CA ASP A 91 21.34 -4.10 -2.50
C ASP A 91 20.02 -4.71 -2.97
N SER A 92 19.32 -4.03 -3.87
CA SER A 92 18.08 -4.56 -4.44
C SER A 92 18.35 -5.78 -5.34
N LEU A 93 19.48 -5.81 -6.05
CA LEU A 93 19.92 -6.99 -6.80
C LEU A 93 20.29 -8.15 -5.86
N LYS A 94 21.05 -7.91 -4.80
CA LYS A 94 21.43 -8.93 -3.80
C LYS A 94 20.20 -9.60 -3.17
N GLN A 95 19.15 -8.82 -2.92
CA GLN A 95 17.89 -9.30 -2.33
C GLN A 95 16.92 -9.93 -3.35
N ASN A 96 17.32 -10.05 -4.63
CA ASN A 96 16.45 -10.50 -5.73
C ASN A 96 15.12 -9.73 -5.83
N LEU A 97 15.13 -8.44 -5.47
CA LEU A 97 13.95 -7.58 -5.55
C LEU A 97 13.83 -6.95 -6.95
N PRO A 98 12.60 -6.75 -7.46
CA PRO A 98 12.40 -6.05 -8.72
C PRO A 98 12.87 -4.60 -8.61
N VAL A 99 13.86 -4.23 -9.43
CA VAL A 99 14.45 -2.90 -9.45
C VAL A 99 13.75 -2.01 -10.48
N SER A 100 13.37 -0.80 -10.08
CA SER A 100 12.87 0.24 -11.00
C SER A 100 13.43 1.62 -10.67
N ALA A 101 13.54 2.49 -11.67
CA ALA A 101 13.99 3.87 -11.48
C ALA A 101 13.13 4.63 -10.45
N LYS A 102 11.83 4.35 -10.40
CA LYS A 102 10.88 4.93 -9.43
C LYS A 102 11.24 4.52 -8.00
N MET A 103 11.47 3.23 -7.77
CA MET A 103 11.88 2.72 -6.45
C MET A 103 13.17 3.39 -5.96
N ILE A 104 14.17 3.52 -6.83
CA ILE A 104 15.43 4.17 -6.46
C ILE A 104 15.22 5.64 -6.12
N ARG A 105 14.44 6.38 -6.93
CA ARG A 105 14.08 7.77 -6.64
C ARG A 105 13.42 7.90 -5.27
N ASP A 106 12.47 7.03 -4.98
CA ASP A 106 11.68 7.08 -3.74
C ASP A 106 12.60 6.79 -2.52
N LYS A 107 13.49 5.79 -2.61
CA LYS A 107 14.53 5.51 -1.60
C LYS A 107 15.58 6.63 -1.49
N LEU A 108 15.89 7.34 -2.57
CA LEU A 108 16.85 8.44 -2.57
C LEU A 108 16.29 9.68 -1.87
N ARG A 109 15.00 9.98 -2.06
CA ARG A 109 14.27 11.07 -1.39
C ARG A 109 14.02 10.80 0.09
N SER A 110 13.87 9.53 0.48
CA SER A 110 13.67 9.10 1.87
C SER A 110 14.77 8.13 2.31
N PRO A 111 15.93 8.63 2.76
CA PRO A 111 17.06 7.81 3.17
C PRO A 111 16.73 7.14 4.52
N GLY A 112 16.34 5.87 4.51
CA GLY A 112 16.27 5.08 5.76
C GLY A 112 15.07 4.17 5.92
N GLU A 113 14.08 4.26 5.05
CA GLU A 113 12.95 3.34 5.09
C GLU A 113 12.77 2.78 3.68
N THR A 114 13.14 1.51 3.50
CA THR A 114 12.34 0.66 2.61
C THR A 114 10.95 0.65 3.24
N SER A 115 10.17 1.71 3.01
CA SER A 115 8.86 1.81 3.61
C SER A 115 8.05 0.71 2.95
N GLU A 116 7.91 -0.35 3.71
CA GLU A 116 7.03 -1.44 3.36
C GLU A 116 5.63 -0.86 3.21
N TYR A 117 4.82 -1.45 2.35
CA TYR A 117 3.53 -0.86 1.99
C TYR A 117 2.38 -1.49 2.78
N LEU A 118 1.36 -0.69 3.10
CA LEU A 118 0.23 -1.13 3.90
C LEU A 118 -0.53 -2.29 3.25
N LEU A 119 -0.84 -2.24 1.94
CA LEU A 119 -1.57 -3.33 1.30
C LEU A 119 -0.74 -4.61 1.21
N ARG A 120 0.59 -4.48 1.06
CA ARG A 120 1.52 -5.62 1.16
C ARG A 120 1.47 -6.25 2.55
N LEU A 121 1.51 -5.45 3.61
CA LEU A 121 1.40 -5.93 4.98
C LEU A 121 0.06 -6.62 5.25
N ILE A 122 -1.05 -6.03 4.78
CA ILE A 122 -2.38 -6.65 4.90
C ILE A 122 -2.42 -7.99 4.17
N GLN A 123 -1.88 -8.07 2.96
CA GLN A 123 -1.83 -9.32 2.20
C GLN A 123 -1.06 -10.41 2.97
N LEU A 124 0.13 -10.07 3.48
CA LEU A 124 0.98 -11.00 4.20
C LEU A 124 0.29 -11.49 5.48
N HIS A 125 -0.32 -10.59 6.24
CA HIS A 125 -1.16 -10.94 7.39
C HIS A 125 -2.32 -11.85 7.00
N ASN A 126 -3.01 -11.57 5.90
CA ASN A 126 -4.14 -12.37 5.43
C ASN A 126 -3.70 -13.79 5.04
N ASP A 127 -2.54 -13.94 4.39
CA ASP A 127 -1.97 -15.24 4.05
C ASP A 127 -1.57 -16.03 5.31
N TYR A 128 -1.03 -15.35 6.32
CA TYR A 128 -0.77 -15.95 7.63
C TYR A 128 -2.05 -16.42 8.32
N VAL A 129 -3.09 -15.57 8.36
CA VAL A 129 -4.40 -15.93 8.95
C VAL A 129 -5.06 -17.06 8.18
N LYS A 130 -4.93 -17.10 6.85
CA LYS A 130 -5.49 -18.16 6.00
C LYS A 130 -4.95 -19.53 6.39
N ARG A 131 -3.66 -19.63 6.71
CA ARG A 131 -3.02 -20.89 7.16
C ARG A 131 -3.56 -21.37 8.51
N LYS A 132 -4.13 -20.47 9.32
CA LYS A 132 -4.74 -20.79 10.62
C LYS A 132 -6.22 -21.13 10.54
N VAL A 133 -6.82 -21.06 9.35
CA VAL A 133 -8.24 -21.37 9.18
C VAL A 133 -8.50 -22.84 9.45
N GLY A 134 -9.47 -23.12 10.35
CA GLY A 134 -9.78 -24.49 10.77
C GLY A 134 -8.94 -25.00 11.95
N ILE A 135 -7.96 -24.23 12.42
CA ILE A 135 -7.17 -24.53 13.62
C ILE A 135 -7.55 -23.53 14.73
N GLU A 136 -7.23 -22.25 14.52
CA GLU A 136 -7.44 -21.19 15.51
C GLU A 136 -8.40 -20.11 15.00
N VAL A 137 -8.61 -20.04 13.68
CA VAL A 137 -9.37 -18.97 13.03
C VAL A 137 -10.55 -19.55 12.26
N SER A 138 -11.72 -18.94 12.42
CA SER A 138 -12.89 -19.28 11.62
C SER A 138 -12.79 -18.70 10.21
N LYS A 139 -13.36 -19.39 9.22
CA LYS A 139 -13.45 -18.89 7.83
C LYS A 139 -14.10 -17.50 7.76
N ALA A 140 -15.13 -17.27 8.57
CA ALA A 140 -15.79 -15.96 8.68
C ALA A 140 -14.83 -14.84 9.13
N THR A 141 -13.88 -15.13 10.01
CA THR A 141 -12.88 -14.15 10.46
C THR A 141 -11.87 -13.84 9.36
N TYR A 142 -11.40 -14.85 8.63
CA TYR A 142 -10.55 -14.65 7.45
C TYR A 142 -11.24 -13.78 6.39
N THR A 143 -12.52 -14.07 6.08
CA THR A 143 -13.30 -13.25 5.13
C THR A 143 -13.35 -11.78 5.54
N LYS A 144 -13.49 -11.47 6.83
CA LYS A 144 -13.48 -10.08 7.32
C LYS A 144 -12.16 -9.37 7.04
N TYR A 145 -11.03 -10.06 7.14
CA TYR A 145 -9.72 -9.50 6.79
C TYR A 145 -9.54 -9.30 5.27
N CYS A 146 -10.09 -10.19 4.44
CA CYS A 146 -10.14 -9.97 2.99
C CYS A 146 -11.00 -8.74 2.65
N THR A 147 -12.16 -8.58 3.28
CA THR A 147 -13.02 -7.41 3.10
C THR A 147 -12.32 -6.12 3.55
N LEU A 148 -11.59 -6.16 4.68
CA LEU A 148 -10.76 -5.05 5.14
C LEU A 148 -9.78 -4.61 4.06
N GLN A 149 -9.05 -5.55 3.45
CA GLN A 149 -8.06 -5.26 2.40
C GLN A 149 -8.70 -4.52 1.21
N LEU A 150 -9.88 -4.97 0.77
CA LEU A 150 -10.62 -4.33 -0.32
C LEU A 150 -11.03 -2.90 0.05
N LYS A 151 -11.56 -2.68 1.26
CA LYS A 151 -11.98 -1.36 1.74
C LYS A 151 -10.80 -0.40 1.87
N VAL A 152 -9.69 -0.85 2.46
CA VAL A 152 -8.45 -0.05 2.58
C VAL A 152 -7.91 0.31 1.20
N LYS A 153 -7.89 -0.63 0.25
CA LYS A 153 -7.44 -0.38 -1.12
C LYS A 153 -8.31 0.65 -1.84
N ALA A 154 -9.63 0.57 -1.68
CA ALA A 154 -10.57 1.53 -2.26
C ALA A 154 -10.36 2.93 -1.67
N PHE A 155 -10.23 3.02 -0.34
CA PHE A 155 -9.93 4.26 0.37
C PHE A 155 -8.63 4.91 -0.09
N ILE A 156 -7.52 4.15 -0.17
CA ILE A 156 -6.21 4.67 -0.62
C ILE A 156 -6.31 5.25 -2.03
N ARG A 157 -7.01 4.55 -2.93
CA ARG A 157 -7.21 5.02 -4.31
C ARG A 157 -8.01 6.32 -4.38
N LYS A 158 -9.03 6.44 -3.53
CA LYS A 158 -9.90 7.62 -3.50
C LYS A 158 -9.17 8.84 -2.91
N GLU A 159 -8.65 8.73 -1.69
CA GLU A 159 -8.11 9.88 -0.95
C GLU A 159 -6.68 10.24 -1.38
N TYR A 160 -5.85 9.23 -1.62
CA TYR A 160 -4.42 9.45 -1.88
C TYR A 160 -4.05 9.35 -3.36
N LYS A 161 -5.03 9.02 -4.24
CA LYS A 161 -4.82 8.80 -5.69
C LYS A 161 -3.65 7.86 -5.99
N SER A 162 -3.42 6.90 -5.09
CA SER A 162 -2.32 5.94 -5.15
C SER A 162 -2.86 4.51 -5.16
N ASN A 163 -2.04 3.57 -5.62
CA ASN A 163 -2.38 2.15 -5.55
C ASN A 163 -2.08 1.54 -4.18
N ASP A 164 -1.20 2.16 -3.41
CA ASP A 164 -0.78 1.73 -2.08
C ASP A 164 -0.26 2.92 -1.27
N ILE A 165 -0.08 2.75 0.04
CA ILE A 165 0.47 3.75 0.94
C ILE A 165 1.62 3.15 1.72
N ALA A 166 2.67 3.94 1.89
CA ALA A 166 3.87 3.56 2.61
C ALA A 166 3.59 3.57 4.13
N LEU A 167 4.13 2.60 4.88
CA LEU A 167 3.82 2.42 6.31
C LEU A 167 4.28 3.61 7.19
N ASP A 168 5.35 4.28 6.79
CA ASP A 168 5.87 5.54 7.37
C ASP A 168 4.88 6.71 7.29
N GLN A 169 4.01 6.71 6.28
CA GLN A 169 3.00 7.75 6.09
C GLN A 169 1.74 7.52 6.95
N LEU A 170 1.66 6.41 7.67
CA LEU A 170 0.51 6.10 8.51
C LEU A 170 0.53 6.95 9.78
N ASN A 171 -0.50 7.79 9.92
CA ASN A 171 -0.69 8.64 11.08
C ASN A 171 -2.15 8.57 11.57
N LYS A 172 -2.46 9.29 12.66
CA LYS A 172 -3.83 9.37 13.17
C LYS A 172 -4.84 9.89 12.12
N GLY A 173 -4.39 10.81 11.26
CA GLY A 173 -5.19 11.38 10.17
C GLY A 173 -5.64 10.32 9.16
N PHE A 174 -4.75 9.39 8.77
CA PHE A 174 -5.12 8.26 7.91
C PHE A 174 -6.29 7.46 8.50
N LEU A 175 -6.22 7.16 9.80
CA LEU A 175 -7.24 6.34 10.45
C LEU A 175 -8.58 7.07 10.61
N MET A 176 -8.54 8.37 10.94
CA MET A 176 -9.74 9.21 11.00
C MET A 176 -10.37 9.38 9.62
N GLY A 177 -9.57 9.59 8.58
CA GLY A 177 -10.03 9.63 7.19
C GLY A 177 -10.64 8.31 6.77
N PHE A 178 -10.03 7.18 7.14
CA PHE A 178 -10.58 5.86 6.84
C PHE A 178 -11.90 5.61 7.57
N GLU A 179 -12.02 6.01 8.85
CA GLU A 179 -13.28 5.95 9.58
C GLU A 179 -14.38 6.77 8.90
N LEU A 180 -14.04 8.00 8.49
CA LEU A 180 -14.96 8.89 7.81
C LEU A 180 -15.41 8.29 6.48
N TYR A 181 -14.48 7.77 5.67
CA TYR A 181 -14.78 7.07 4.41
C TYR A 181 -15.76 5.91 4.62
N LEU A 182 -15.52 5.05 5.61
CA LEU A 182 -16.40 3.91 5.89
C LEU A 182 -17.83 4.38 6.22
N LYS A 183 -18.00 5.48 6.96
CA LYS A 183 -19.32 5.98 7.36
C LYS A 183 -20.00 6.80 6.27
N ALA A 184 -19.27 7.71 5.63
CA ALA A 184 -19.82 8.70 4.72
C ALA A 184 -20.02 8.13 3.30
N ASP A 185 -19.06 7.34 2.80
CA ASP A 185 -19.07 6.86 1.42
C ASP A 185 -19.61 5.45 1.28
N GLU A 186 -19.26 4.58 2.22
CA GLU A 186 -19.68 3.18 2.21
C GLU A 186 -20.94 2.94 3.05
N HIS A 187 -21.46 3.99 3.71
CA HIS A 187 -22.64 3.96 4.57
C HIS A 187 -22.61 2.85 5.63
N ILE A 188 -21.41 2.52 6.12
CA ILE A 188 -21.21 1.48 7.13
C ILE A 188 -21.51 2.04 8.51
N GLY A 189 -22.39 1.36 9.25
CA GLY A 189 -22.74 1.72 10.62
C GLY A 189 -21.53 1.79 11.56
N HIS A 190 -21.62 2.66 12.58
CA HIS A 190 -20.52 2.99 13.49
C HIS A 190 -19.78 1.76 14.04
N ASN A 191 -20.50 0.81 14.65
CA ASN A 191 -19.87 -0.37 15.26
C ASN A 191 -19.08 -1.20 14.24
N THR A 192 -19.62 -1.37 13.03
CA THR A 192 -18.95 -2.11 11.96
C THR A 192 -17.72 -1.37 11.46
N ALA A 193 -17.78 -0.04 11.30
CA ALA A 193 -16.62 0.77 10.95
C ALA A 193 -15.50 0.65 12.00
N ILE A 194 -15.85 0.74 13.29
CA ILE A 194 -14.90 0.56 14.40
C ILE A 194 -14.33 -0.87 14.39
N LYS A 195 -15.10 -1.91 14.03
CA LYS A 195 -14.57 -3.27 13.85
C LYS A 195 -13.52 -3.35 12.74
N TYR A 196 -13.71 -2.69 11.60
CA TYR A 196 -12.68 -2.62 10.56
C TYR A 196 -11.42 -1.92 11.07
N ILE A 197 -11.56 -0.84 11.83
CA ILE A 197 -10.42 -0.17 12.47
C ILE A 197 -9.70 -1.10 13.44
N GLN A 198 -10.43 -1.87 14.26
CA GLN A 198 -9.82 -2.87 15.16
C GLN A 198 -9.04 -3.93 14.38
N PHE A 199 -9.56 -4.41 13.25
CA PHE A 199 -8.84 -5.35 12.39
C PHE A 199 -7.59 -4.72 11.76
N LEU A 200 -7.67 -3.48 11.31
CA LEU A 200 -6.50 -2.77 10.79
C LEU A 200 -5.42 -2.60 11.86
N LYS A 201 -5.78 -2.25 13.10
CA LYS A 201 -4.83 -2.20 14.23
C LYS A 201 -4.15 -3.55 14.48
N ARG A 202 -4.87 -4.67 14.32
CA ARG A 202 -4.26 -6.01 14.43
C ARG A 202 -3.25 -6.28 13.32
N VAL A 203 -3.54 -5.86 12.08
CA VAL A 203 -2.56 -5.96 10.97
C VAL A 203 -1.32 -5.11 11.26
N ILE A 204 -1.48 -3.90 11.79
CA ILE A 204 -0.35 -3.05 12.15
C ILE A 204 0.49 -3.68 13.27
N ASN A 205 -0.14 -4.25 14.29
CA ASN A 205 0.57 -5.01 15.33
C ASN A 205 1.39 -6.16 14.75
N TYR A 206 0.85 -6.87 13.76
CA TYR A 206 1.57 -7.91 13.06
C TYR A 206 2.80 -7.37 12.32
N GLY A 207 2.69 -6.22 11.66
CA GLY A 207 3.83 -5.54 11.03
C GLY A 207 4.92 -5.10 12.00
N ILE A 208 4.54 -4.69 13.22
CA ILE A 208 5.50 -4.39 14.30
C ILE A 208 6.23 -5.67 14.74
N GLY A 209 5.51 -6.78 14.89
CA GLY A 209 6.11 -8.09 15.21
C GLY A 209 7.07 -8.61 14.12
N MET A 210 6.96 -8.10 12.90
CA MET A 210 7.88 -8.36 11.78
C MET A 210 8.97 -7.32 11.62
N GLU A 211 9.07 -6.36 12.54
CA GLU A 211 10.01 -5.24 12.49
C GLU A 211 9.84 -4.31 11.27
N TRP A 212 8.68 -4.34 10.60
CA TRP A 212 8.35 -3.43 9.48
C TRP A 212 7.93 -2.04 9.97
N LEU A 213 7.45 -1.93 11.20
CA LEU A 213 7.20 -0.67 11.89
C LEU A 213 7.89 -0.69 13.26
N LYS A 214 8.59 0.38 13.60
CA LYS A 214 9.20 0.55 14.93
C LYS A 214 8.18 0.90 16.03
N TYR A 215 7.12 1.62 15.65
CA TYR A 215 6.10 2.10 16.60
C TYR A 215 4.70 1.92 16.03
N HIS A 216 3.70 1.89 16.91
CA HIS A 216 2.31 1.75 16.51
C HIS A 216 1.68 3.12 16.20
N PRO A 217 1.41 3.47 14.92
CA PRO A 217 0.88 4.80 14.55
C PRO A 217 -0.52 5.08 15.14
N PHE A 218 -1.33 4.04 15.34
CA PHE A 218 -2.70 4.15 15.84
C PHE A 218 -2.88 3.89 17.35
N LYS A 219 -1.80 3.90 18.16
CA LYS A 219 -1.88 3.53 19.59
C LYS A 219 -2.88 4.40 20.36
N ALA A 220 -2.87 5.70 20.12
CA ALA A 220 -3.71 6.68 20.80
C ALA A 220 -5.19 6.68 20.34
N PHE A 221 -5.53 5.95 19.27
CA PHE A 221 -6.90 5.94 18.75
C PHE A 221 -7.80 5.02 19.56
N LYS A 222 -8.84 5.59 20.19
CA LYS A 222 -9.82 4.85 21.01
C LYS A 222 -10.94 4.29 20.12
N CYS A 223 -11.18 3.00 20.22
CA CYS A 223 -12.21 2.29 19.46
C CYS A 223 -13.43 2.04 20.37
N SER A 224 -14.31 3.03 20.50
CA SER A 224 -15.55 2.91 21.27
C SER A 224 -16.65 2.27 20.42
N LEU A 225 -17.43 1.35 21.00
CA LEU A 225 -18.60 0.76 20.35
C LEU A 225 -19.85 1.33 21.03
N HIS A 226 -20.87 1.64 20.23
CA HIS A 226 -22.19 1.97 20.77
C HIS A 226 -22.89 0.69 21.20
N GLN A 227 -23.42 0.68 22.42
CA GLN A 227 -24.25 -0.44 22.88
C GLN A 227 -25.51 -0.49 22.03
N VAL A 228 -25.77 -1.64 21.43
CA VAL A 228 -27.00 -1.91 20.70
C VAL A 228 -27.80 -2.87 21.57
N VAL A 229 -28.94 -2.41 22.08
CA VAL A 229 -29.90 -3.29 22.76
C VAL A 229 -30.46 -4.19 21.67
N ARG A 230 -30.23 -5.50 21.81
CA ARG A 230 -30.90 -6.48 20.96
C ARG A 230 -32.21 -6.80 21.64
N GLU A 231 -33.31 -6.44 20.99
CA GLU A 231 -34.62 -6.92 21.39
C GLU A 231 -34.60 -8.44 21.33
N CYS A 232 -34.86 -9.08 22.47
CA CYS A 232 -35.07 -10.52 22.53
C CYS A 232 -36.56 -10.76 22.40
N LEU A 233 -36.91 -11.81 21.66
CA LEU A 233 -38.30 -12.22 21.57
C LEU A 233 -38.81 -12.63 22.95
N THR A 234 -40.00 -12.20 23.32
CA THR A 234 -40.67 -12.69 24.53
C THR A 234 -41.16 -14.12 24.31
N GLN A 235 -41.50 -14.83 25.39
CA GLN A 235 -42.01 -16.20 25.29
C GLN A 235 -43.30 -16.24 24.44
N GLU A 236 -44.15 -15.22 24.59
CA GLU A 236 -45.38 -15.06 23.82
C GLU A 236 -45.11 -14.87 22.32
N GLU A 237 -44.10 -14.08 21.95
CA GLU A 237 -43.69 -13.88 20.56
C GLU A 237 -43.10 -15.16 19.95
N ILE A 238 -42.33 -15.92 20.74
CA ILE A 238 -41.81 -17.23 20.33
C ILE A 238 -42.95 -18.20 20.06
N ASP A 239 -43.94 -18.28 20.95
CA ASP A 239 -45.08 -19.18 20.82
C ASP A 239 -45.99 -18.78 19.65
N ALA A 240 -46.16 -17.48 19.40
CA ALA A 240 -46.88 -16.96 18.23
C ALA A 240 -46.18 -17.34 16.90
N ILE A 241 -44.85 -17.21 16.82
CA ILE A 241 -44.08 -17.64 15.64
C ILE A 241 -44.21 -19.15 15.45
N ARG A 242 -44.11 -19.93 16.53
CA ARG A 242 -44.23 -21.40 16.50
C ARG A 242 -45.60 -21.84 15.99
N TYR A 243 -46.68 -21.27 16.52
CA TYR A 243 -48.04 -21.60 16.09
C TYR A 243 -48.27 -21.25 14.61
N ARG A 244 -47.76 -20.09 14.17
CA ARG A 244 -47.85 -19.67 12.77
C ARG A 244 -47.10 -20.62 11.83
N LEU A 245 -45.91 -21.11 12.21
CA LEU A 245 -45.15 -22.08 11.41
C LEU A 245 -45.84 -23.46 11.31
N LEU A 246 -46.51 -23.90 12.37
CA LEU A 246 -47.29 -25.15 12.38
C LEU A 246 -48.52 -25.08 11.47
N ASN A 247 -49.19 -23.92 11.40
CA ASN A 247 -50.33 -23.74 10.50
C ASN A 247 -49.92 -23.62 9.03
N VAL A 248 -48.75 -23.03 8.75
CA VAL A 248 -48.19 -23.00 7.40
C VAL A 248 -47.82 -24.41 6.92
N THR A 249 -47.24 -25.25 7.78
CA THR A 249 -46.92 -26.66 7.43
C THR A 249 -48.16 -27.55 7.29
N SER A 250 -49.24 -27.26 8.03
CA SER A 250 -50.53 -27.92 7.84
C SER A 250 -51.16 -27.61 6.48
N ALA A 251 -51.07 -26.36 6.00
CA ALA A 251 -51.62 -25.94 4.70
C ALA A 251 -50.94 -26.63 3.49
N TYR A 252 -49.66 -27.01 3.58
CA TYR A 252 -48.97 -27.76 2.52
C TYR A 252 -49.17 -29.28 2.58
N ARG A 253 -49.75 -29.83 3.66
CA ARG A 253 -50.07 -31.28 3.74
C ARG A 253 -51.35 -31.65 2.98
N PHE A 254 -52.21 -30.69 2.65
CA PHE A 254 -53.46 -30.92 1.92
C PHE A 254 -53.39 -30.56 0.41
N ALA A 255 -52.20 -30.26 -0.12
CA ALA A 255 -51.99 -29.92 -1.53
C ALA A 255 -51.06 -30.91 -2.27
N LEU A 256 -51.16 -32.22 -1.97
CA LEU A 256 -50.64 -33.27 -2.84
C LEU A 256 -51.79 -33.76 -3.75
N PRO A 257 -51.67 -33.64 -5.09
CA PRO A 257 -52.71 -34.11 -6.00
C PRO A 257 -52.88 -35.63 -5.92
N CYS A 258 -54.12 -36.10 -5.73
CA CYS A 258 -54.52 -37.52 -5.74
C CYS A 258 -54.44 -38.19 -7.14
N HIS A 259 -53.38 -37.96 -7.92
CA HIS A 259 -53.23 -38.52 -9.28
C HIS A 259 -52.08 -39.51 -9.43
N LEU A 260 -51.84 -40.38 -8.43
CA LEU A 260 -50.97 -41.56 -8.60
C LEU A 260 -51.48 -42.76 -7.78
N LEU A 261 -52.70 -43.22 -8.06
CA LEU A 261 -53.17 -44.58 -7.70
C LEU A 261 -54.07 -45.13 -8.82
N LYS A 262 -53.49 -45.43 -9.98
CA LYS A 262 -53.96 -46.45 -10.92
C LYS A 262 -52.75 -47.01 -11.66
N GLY A 263 -52.50 -48.31 -11.51
CA GLY A 263 -51.39 -49.05 -12.10
C GLY A 263 -50.95 -50.16 -11.17
#